data_AF-A0ABD8AB18-F1
#
_entry.id   AF-A0ABD8AB18-F1
#
_cell.length_a   1.000
_cell.length_b   1.000
_cell.length_c   1.000
_cell.angle_alpha   90.00
_cell.angle_beta   90.00
_cell.angle_gamma   90.00
#
_symmetry.space_group_name_H-M   'P 1'
#
loop_
_entity.id
_entity.type
_entity.pdbx_description
1 polymer ?
#
loop_
_entity_poly.entity_id
_entity_poly.type
_entity_poly.pdbx_seq_one_letter_code
_entity_poly.pdbx_strand_id
1 'polypeptide(L)'
;MLLVRPVFRDEIITGKALGGLLALATLVFAGLAVSLGILLVDGIVPDTDALVSILLFALATVAFLAFYFSLALTISTVVPRTGKAFLCALVTFFIFTALVPTAGAVAKDVVVGGSPLPGTSPDERGDYQTRLDLLNSVVTAFSPQWNYELVAKSALEPRLTAYQFLEGHITHLPYDGTAHPTDALARFWQNALVLFTAPFVLFGIAYLAFQRMDVR
;
A
#
# COMPACT_ATOMS: atom_id res chain seq x y z
N MET A 1 -31.78 -1.94 -23.45
CA MET A 1 -31.29 -2.52 -24.71
C MET A 1 -29.82 -2.96 -24.56
N LEU A 2 -29.57 -4.08 -23.87
CA LEU A 2 -28.24 -4.72 -23.80
C LEU A 2 -28.29 -6.18 -24.31
N LEU A 3 -29.39 -6.60 -24.94
CA LEU A 3 -29.58 -7.97 -25.45
C LEU A 3 -29.47 -8.11 -26.98
N VAL A 4 -29.10 -7.06 -27.72
CA VAL A 4 -29.09 -7.12 -29.20
C VAL A 4 -27.66 -7.23 -29.78
N ARG A 5 -26.61 -7.03 -28.97
CA ARG A 5 -25.22 -7.33 -29.37
C ARG A 5 -24.57 -8.22 -28.31
N PRO A 6 -23.88 -9.31 -28.71
CA PRO A 6 -23.04 -10.07 -27.80
C PRO A 6 -21.84 -9.19 -27.45
N VAL A 7 -21.95 -8.42 -26.38
CA VAL A 7 -20.78 -7.82 -25.72
C VAL A 7 -20.13 -8.97 -24.97
N PHE A 8 -18.86 -9.25 -25.27
CA PHE A 8 -18.13 -10.30 -24.58
C PHE A 8 -18.04 -9.93 -23.10
N ARG A 9 -18.38 -10.86 -22.20
CA ARG A 9 -18.49 -10.62 -20.75
C ARG A 9 -17.16 -10.19 -20.13
N ASP A 10 -16.06 -10.61 -20.75
CA ASP A 10 -14.69 -10.24 -20.40
C ASP A 10 -14.43 -8.74 -20.59
N GLU A 11 -15.11 -8.09 -21.54
CA GLU A 11 -15.02 -6.64 -21.77
C GLU A 11 -15.75 -5.85 -20.67
N ILE A 12 -16.82 -6.41 -20.08
CA ILE A 12 -17.59 -5.74 -19.02
C ILE A 12 -16.79 -5.68 -17.72
N ILE A 13 -16.15 -6.78 -17.31
CA ILE A 13 -15.35 -6.81 -16.08
C ILE A 13 -14.07 -5.99 -16.23
N THR A 14 -13.39 -6.12 -17.38
CA THR A 14 -12.19 -5.33 -17.69
C THR A 14 -12.54 -3.84 -17.78
N GLY A 15 -13.68 -3.49 -18.37
CA GLY A 15 -14.17 -2.12 -18.43
C GLY A 15 -14.50 -1.54 -17.06
N LYS A 16 -15.14 -2.30 -16.16
CA LYS A 16 -15.37 -1.87 -14.76
C LYS A 16 -14.07 -1.66 -14.00
N ALA A 17 -13.14 -2.59 -14.15
CA ALA A 17 -11.86 -2.54 -13.47
C ALA A 17 -11.01 -1.37 -13.93
N LEU A 18 -10.82 -1.24 -15.25
CA LEU A 18 -10.03 -0.19 -15.86
C LEU A 18 -10.69 1.19 -15.64
N GLY A 19 -12.01 1.28 -15.78
CA GLY A 19 -12.77 2.49 -15.50
C GLY A 19 -12.64 2.93 -14.03
N GLY A 20 -12.73 1.98 -13.10
CA GLY A 20 -12.52 2.26 -11.67
C GLY A 20 -11.09 2.69 -11.35
N LEU A 21 -10.09 2.00 -11.89
CA LEU A 21 -8.67 2.36 -11.73
C LEU A 21 -8.35 3.74 -12.30
N LEU A 22 -8.86 4.06 -13.51
CA LEU A 22 -8.68 5.38 -14.11
C LEU A 22 -9.39 6.48 -13.32
N ALA A 23 -10.58 6.20 -12.78
CA ALA A 23 -11.29 7.14 -11.91
C ALA A 23 -10.50 7.41 -10.62
N LEU A 24 -9.94 6.37 -9.99
CA LEU A 24 -9.09 6.51 -8.80
C LEU A 24 -7.81 7.29 -9.11
N ALA A 25 -7.11 6.96 -10.19
CA ALA A 25 -5.92 7.68 -10.62
C ALA A 25 -6.23 9.17 -10.88
N THR A 26 -7.29 9.44 -11.65
CA THR A 26 -7.73 10.81 -11.94
C THR A 26 -8.03 11.58 -10.66
N LEU A 27 -8.73 10.98 -9.71
CA LEU A 27 -9.03 11.59 -8.42
C LEU A 27 -7.76 11.97 -7.64
N VAL A 28 -6.80 11.05 -7.54
CA VAL A 28 -5.52 11.29 -6.83
C VAL A 28 -4.72 12.39 -7.51
N PHE A 29 -4.53 12.31 -8.83
CA PHE A 29 -3.79 13.33 -9.58
C PHE A 29 -4.47 14.70 -9.56
N ALA A 30 -5.80 14.75 -9.61
CA ALA A 30 -6.55 16.00 -9.47
C ALA A 30 -6.35 16.63 -8.10
N GLY A 31 -6.42 15.84 -7.02
CA GLY A 31 -6.15 16.31 -5.67
C GLY A 31 -4.74 16.87 -5.52
N LEU A 32 -3.74 16.17 -6.07
CA LEU A 32 -2.35 16.63 -6.06
C LEU A 32 -2.12 17.88 -6.91
N ALA A 33 -2.77 18.00 -8.07
CA ALA A 33 -2.69 19.20 -8.89
C ALA A 33 -3.23 20.43 -8.15
N VAL A 34 -4.32 20.27 -7.38
CA VAL A 34 -4.85 21.32 -6.51
C VAL A 34 -3.84 21.67 -5.41
N SER A 35 -3.30 20.68 -4.70
CA SER A 35 -2.30 20.90 -3.64
C SER A 35 -1.04 21.60 -4.17
N LEU A 36 -0.55 21.19 -5.34
CA LEU A 36 0.58 21.82 -6.01
C LEU A 36 0.25 23.26 -6.43
N GLY A 37 -0.98 23.51 -6.91
CA GLY A 37 -1.46 24.84 -7.23
C GLY A 37 -1.45 25.77 -6.02
N ILE A 38 -1.90 25.29 -4.85
CA ILE A 38 -1.86 26.06 -3.59
C ILE A 38 -0.41 26.38 -3.22
N LEU A 39 0.49 25.40 -3.29
CA LEU A 39 1.92 25.57 -2.98
C LEU A 39 2.57 26.67 -3.85
N LEU A 40 2.24 26.69 -5.14
CA LEU A 40 2.74 27.69 -6.08
C LEU A 40 2.15 29.08 -5.83
N VAL A 41 0.90 29.18 -5.38
CA VAL A 41 0.27 30.45 -4.96
C VAL A 41 0.98 31.03 -3.74
N ASP A 42 1.42 30.18 -2.81
CA ASP A 42 2.21 30.58 -1.64
C ASP A 42 3.68 30.92 -1.99
N GLY A 43 4.04 30.88 -3.28
CA GLY A 43 5.38 31.19 -3.77
C GLY A 43 6.41 30.08 -3.52
N ILE A 44 5.97 28.90 -3.09
CA ILE A 44 6.84 27.74 -2.86
C ILE A 44 6.90 26.94 -4.16
N VAL A 45 8.02 27.05 -4.87
CA VAL A 45 8.26 26.28 -6.10
C VAL A 45 8.96 24.96 -5.72
N PRO A 46 8.33 23.80 -5.93
CA PRO A 46 8.98 22.53 -5.64
C PRO A 46 10.14 22.28 -6.61
N ASP A 47 11.24 21.82 -6.05
CA ASP A 47 12.41 21.38 -6.81
C ASP A 47 12.13 20.05 -7.54
N THR A 48 13.04 19.65 -8.43
CA THR A 48 12.96 18.39 -9.20
C THR A 48 12.78 17.17 -8.28
N ASP A 49 13.53 17.10 -7.19
CA ASP A 49 13.41 16.00 -6.22
C ASP A 49 12.03 16.00 -5.55
N ALA A 50 11.49 17.18 -5.21
CA ALA A 50 10.14 17.29 -4.67
C ALA A 50 9.07 16.84 -5.68
N LEU A 51 9.25 17.13 -6.97
CA LEU A 51 8.35 16.63 -8.02
C LEU A 51 8.39 15.10 -8.12
N VAL A 52 9.58 14.49 -8.04
CA VAL A 52 9.73 13.03 -8.01
C VAL A 52 9.07 12.44 -6.77
N SER A 53 9.27 13.03 -5.59
CA SER A 53 8.60 12.66 -4.34
C SER A 53 7.08 12.69 -4.47
N ILE A 54 6.52 13.76 -5.04
CA ILE A 54 5.08 13.91 -5.26
C ILE A 54 4.57 12.82 -6.22
N LEU A 55 5.31 12.54 -7.30
CA LEU A 55 4.92 11.50 -8.27
C LEU A 55 4.96 10.09 -7.65
N LEU A 56 6.01 9.77 -6.88
CA LEU A 56 6.13 8.49 -6.17
C LEU A 56 5.02 8.33 -5.14
N PHE A 57 4.72 9.39 -4.38
CA PHE A 57 3.59 9.43 -3.46
C PHE A 57 2.25 9.19 -4.19
N ALA A 58 2.03 9.85 -5.32
CA ALA A 58 0.83 9.65 -6.14
C ALA A 58 0.68 8.19 -6.57
N LEU A 59 1.76 7.61 -7.10
CA LEU A 59 1.78 6.26 -7.62
C LEU A 59 1.55 5.22 -6.51
N ALA A 60 2.17 5.40 -5.34
CA ALA A 60 1.94 4.57 -4.16
C ALA A 60 0.48 4.65 -3.68
N THR A 61 -0.10 5.86 -3.68
CA THR A 61 -1.50 6.08 -3.30
C THR A 61 -2.47 5.40 -4.27
N VAL A 62 -2.22 5.51 -5.59
CA VAL A 62 -3.04 4.82 -6.60
C VAL A 62 -2.94 3.30 -6.44
N ALA A 63 -1.74 2.75 -6.21
CA ALA A 63 -1.57 1.31 -5.99
C ALA A 63 -2.29 0.82 -4.74
N PHE A 64 -2.22 1.58 -3.65
CA PHE A 64 -2.94 1.31 -2.41
C PHE A 64 -4.47 1.32 -2.61
N LEU A 65 -5.00 2.33 -3.31
CA LEU A 65 -6.43 2.39 -3.63
C LEU A 65 -6.84 1.25 -4.59
N ALA A 66 -5.99 0.91 -5.55
CA ALA A 66 -6.21 -0.20 -6.47
C ALA A 66 -6.28 -1.56 -5.74
N PHE A 67 -5.49 -1.75 -4.68
CA PHE A 67 -5.57 -2.94 -3.82
C PHE A 67 -6.97 -3.09 -3.21
N TYR A 68 -7.46 -2.06 -2.51
CA TYR A 68 -8.77 -2.13 -1.86
C TYR A 68 -9.93 -2.13 -2.85
N PHE A 69 -9.78 -1.46 -3.99
CA PHE A 69 -10.73 -1.56 -5.09
C PHE A 69 -10.84 -2.99 -5.64
N SER A 70 -9.71 -3.66 -5.87
CA SER A 70 -9.67 -5.05 -6.34
C SER A 70 -10.24 -6.02 -5.29
N LEU A 71 -9.97 -5.77 -4.01
CA LEU A 71 -10.56 -6.52 -2.91
C LEU A 71 -12.08 -6.34 -2.85
N ALA A 72 -12.57 -5.10 -2.98
CA ALA A 72 -13.99 -4.78 -3.02
C ALA A 72 -14.69 -5.40 -4.23
N LEU A 73 -14.05 -5.41 -5.41
CA LEU A 73 -14.54 -6.12 -6.59
C LEU A 73 -14.67 -7.62 -6.32
N THR A 74 -13.66 -8.25 -5.72
CA THR A 74 -13.69 -9.69 -5.39
C THR A 74 -14.84 -10.03 -4.43
N ILE A 75 -15.04 -9.20 -3.40
CA ILE A 75 -16.15 -9.39 -2.44
C ILE A 75 -17.49 -9.16 -3.14
N SER A 76 -17.56 -8.16 -4.03
CA SER A 76 -18.77 -7.85 -4.80
C SER A 76 -19.15 -8.94 -5.79
N THR A 77 -18.20 -9.72 -6.32
CA THR A 77 -18.53 -10.86 -7.17
C THR A 77 -19.10 -12.00 -6.33
N VAL A 78 -18.52 -12.29 -5.15
CA VAL A 78 -18.93 -13.43 -4.32
C VAL A 78 -20.26 -13.21 -3.61
N VAL A 79 -20.59 -11.97 -3.21
CA VAL A 79 -21.78 -11.66 -2.41
C VAL A 79 -22.97 -11.24 -3.30
N PRO A 80 -24.09 -11.99 -3.34
CA PRO A 80 -25.18 -11.74 -4.30
C PRO A 80 -26.00 -10.46 -4.05
N ARG A 81 -25.93 -9.88 -2.85
CA ARG A 81 -26.72 -8.69 -2.46
C ARG A 81 -25.81 -7.49 -2.29
N THR A 82 -26.04 -6.44 -3.09
CA THR A 82 -25.21 -5.21 -3.12
C THR A 82 -24.99 -4.57 -1.76
N GLY A 83 -26.02 -4.46 -0.92
CA GLY A 83 -25.89 -3.89 0.42
C GLY A 83 -25.03 -4.72 1.38
N LYS A 84 -25.10 -6.07 1.29
CA LYS A 84 -24.25 -6.96 2.08
C LYS A 84 -22.82 -6.99 1.56
N ALA A 85 -22.63 -6.89 0.25
CA ALA A 85 -21.31 -6.83 -0.38
C ALA A 85 -20.54 -5.58 0.06
N PHE A 86 -21.21 -4.42 0.07
CA PHE A 86 -20.63 -3.17 0.56
C PHE A 86 -20.20 -3.26 2.03
N LEU A 87 -21.09 -3.74 2.91
CA LEU A 87 -20.76 -3.92 4.33
C LEU A 87 -19.61 -4.91 4.53
N CYS A 88 -19.59 -6.02 3.79
CA CYS A 88 -18.51 -6.99 3.88
C CYS A 88 -17.18 -6.37 3.42
N ALA A 89 -17.18 -5.60 2.32
CA ALA A 89 -15.99 -4.90 1.83
C ALA A 89 -15.49 -3.86 2.85
N LEU A 90 -16.40 -3.12 3.49
CA LEU A 90 -16.06 -2.15 4.53
C LEU A 90 -15.48 -2.81 5.78
N VAL A 91 -16.09 -3.91 6.24
CA VAL A 91 -15.59 -4.68 7.39
C VAL A 91 -14.21 -5.26 7.08
N THR A 92 -14.03 -5.85 5.90
CA THR A 92 -12.73 -6.34 5.45
C THR A 92 -11.71 -5.20 5.38
N PHE A 93 -12.07 -4.04 4.82
CA PHE A 93 -11.23 -2.85 4.80
C PHE A 93 -10.78 -2.46 6.20
N PHE A 94 -11.69 -2.41 7.18
CA PHE A 94 -11.37 -2.07 8.57
C PHE A 94 -10.44 -3.10 9.22
N ILE A 95 -10.66 -4.39 8.97
CA ILE A 95 -9.78 -5.46 9.48
C ILE A 95 -8.36 -5.26 8.94
N PHE A 96 -8.20 -5.02 7.63
CA PHE A 96 -6.87 -4.85 7.04
C PHE A 96 -6.20 -3.53 7.42
N THR A 97 -6.95 -2.45 7.64
CA THR A 97 -6.38 -1.12 7.95
C THR A 97 -6.15 -0.88 9.44
N ALA A 98 -6.98 -1.44 10.32
CA ALA A 98 -6.89 -1.19 11.76
C ALA A 98 -6.44 -2.43 12.54
N LEU A 99 -7.05 -3.60 12.27
CA LEU A 99 -6.81 -4.79 13.08
C LEU A 99 -5.44 -5.44 12.79
N VAL A 100 -5.09 -5.60 11.51
CA VAL A 100 -3.82 -6.23 11.10
C VAL A 100 -2.60 -5.45 11.61
N PRO A 101 -2.51 -4.11 11.46
CA PRO A 101 -1.38 -3.35 12.00
C PRO A 101 -1.28 -3.44 13.53
N THR A 102 -2.43 -3.38 14.23
CA THR A 102 -2.46 -3.46 15.70
C THR A 102 -2.05 -4.85 16.20
N ALA A 103 -2.53 -5.91 15.55
CA ALA A 103 -2.14 -7.28 15.86
C ALA A 103 -0.65 -7.53 15.56
N GLY A 104 -0.13 -6.98 14.46
CA GLY A 104 1.29 -6.99 14.14
C GLY A 104 2.13 -6.32 15.23
N ALA A 105 1.63 -5.21 15.79
CA ALA A 105 2.28 -4.51 16.88
C ALA A 105 2.42 -5.34 18.14
N VAL A 106 1.33 -5.95 18.58
CA VAL A 106 1.33 -6.84 19.74
C VAL A 106 2.19 -8.09 19.50
N ALA A 107 2.18 -8.65 18.29
CA ALA A 107 2.93 -9.85 17.95
C ALA A 107 4.45 -9.65 18.06
N LYS A 108 4.97 -8.45 17.75
CA LYS A 108 6.40 -8.15 17.91
C LYS A 108 6.86 -8.25 19.36
N ASP A 109 6.10 -7.66 20.28
CA ASP A 109 6.48 -7.63 21.70
C ASP A 109 6.56 -9.05 22.28
N VAL A 110 5.73 -9.96 21.76
CA VAL A 110 5.70 -11.37 22.16
C VAL A 110 6.77 -12.22 21.47
N VAL A 111 7.00 -12.01 20.16
CA VAL A 111 7.84 -12.90 19.33
C VAL A 111 9.30 -12.46 19.28
N VAL A 112 9.57 -11.15 19.26
CA VAL A 112 10.95 -10.60 19.21
C VAL A 112 11.48 -10.31 20.62
N GLY A 113 10.62 -9.86 21.52
CA GLY A 113 11.02 -9.38 22.84
C GLY A 113 11.62 -7.96 22.82
N GLY A 114 12.13 -7.52 23.97
CA GLY A 114 12.72 -6.19 24.15
C GLY A 114 14.01 -6.00 23.34
N SER A 115 14.24 -4.78 22.87
CA SER A 115 15.45 -4.42 22.11
C SER A 115 16.73 -4.70 22.94
N PRO A 116 17.76 -5.34 22.37
CA PRO A 116 18.97 -5.69 23.09
C PRO A 116 19.71 -4.43 23.57
N LEU A 117 20.15 -4.44 24.83
CA LEU A 117 20.82 -3.32 25.48
C LEU A 117 22.18 -2.97 24.78
N PRO A 118 22.67 -1.74 24.94
CA PRO A 118 24.01 -1.38 24.48
C PRO A 118 25.06 -2.17 25.30
N GLY A 119 25.67 -3.21 24.70
CA GLY A 119 26.66 -4.08 25.34
C GLY A 119 26.39 -5.58 25.21
N THR A 120 25.24 -5.98 24.65
CA THR A 120 24.88 -7.39 24.46
C THR A 120 25.82 -8.11 23.48
N SER A 121 25.99 -9.42 23.67
CA SER A 121 26.85 -10.26 22.81
C SER A 121 26.44 -10.16 21.32
N PRO A 122 27.39 -10.27 20.38
CA PRO A 122 27.09 -10.26 18.94
C PRO A 122 26.06 -11.33 18.54
N ASP A 123 26.09 -12.47 19.21
CA ASP A 123 25.20 -13.61 18.93
C ASP A 123 23.75 -13.32 19.33
N GLU A 124 23.52 -12.71 20.49
CA GLU A 124 22.17 -12.31 20.95
C GLU A 124 21.57 -11.21 20.06
N ARG A 125 22.41 -10.29 19.55
CA ARG A 125 21.98 -9.28 18.57
C ARG A 125 21.61 -9.90 17.22
N GLY A 126 22.37 -10.91 16.78
CA GLY A 126 22.07 -11.65 15.55
C GLY A 126 20.75 -12.43 15.62
N ASP A 127 20.48 -13.11 16.75
CA ASP A 127 19.22 -13.83 16.94
C ASP A 127 18.02 -12.88 16.99
N TYR A 128 18.15 -11.75 17.70
CA TYR A 128 17.12 -10.70 17.72
C TYR A 128 16.82 -10.16 16.32
N GLN A 129 17.86 -9.85 15.54
CA GLN A 129 17.70 -9.34 14.17
C GLN A 129 17.01 -10.38 13.27
N THR A 130 17.37 -11.65 13.41
CA THR A 130 16.75 -12.74 12.64
C THR A 130 15.24 -12.83 12.93
N ARG A 131 14.85 -12.75 14.20
CA ARG A 131 13.43 -12.75 14.60
C ARG A 131 12.67 -11.52 14.09
N LEU A 132 13.32 -10.35 14.12
CA LEU A 132 12.76 -9.14 13.54
C LEU A 132 12.55 -9.26 12.04
N ASP A 133 13.53 -9.79 11.30
CA ASP A 133 13.46 -9.91 9.84
C ASP A 133 12.34 -10.88 9.42
N LEU A 134 12.15 -11.97 10.17
CA LEU A 134 11.05 -12.91 9.97
C LEU A 134 9.68 -12.25 10.20
N LEU A 135 9.52 -11.49 11.28
CA LEU A 135 8.27 -10.78 11.53
C LEU A 135 8.01 -9.68 10.52
N ASN A 136 9.02 -8.88 10.17
CA ASN A 136 8.90 -7.85 9.14
C ASN A 136 8.47 -8.47 7.81
N SER A 137 9.02 -9.62 7.42
CA SER A 137 8.63 -10.33 6.19
C SER A 137 7.14 -10.70 6.18
N VAL A 138 6.63 -11.23 7.30
CA VAL A 138 5.20 -11.59 7.43
C VAL A 138 4.32 -10.33 7.45
N VAL A 139 4.69 -9.32 8.24
CA VAL A 139 3.91 -8.08 8.35
C VAL A 139 3.88 -7.34 7.01
N THR A 140 5.01 -7.23 6.32
CA THR A 140 5.10 -6.67 4.96
C THR A 140 4.25 -7.46 3.97
N ALA A 141 4.19 -8.78 4.04
CA ALA A 141 3.32 -9.54 3.13
C ALA A 141 1.81 -9.32 3.39
N PHE A 142 1.41 -9.15 4.65
CA PHE A 142 0.01 -9.16 5.05
C PHE A 142 -0.58 -7.80 5.41
N SER A 143 0.22 -6.73 5.50
CA SER A 143 -0.21 -5.39 5.88
C SER A 143 -0.06 -4.39 4.72
N PRO A 144 -1.04 -4.32 3.79
CA PRO A 144 -1.05 -3.32 2.71
C PRO A 144 -0.90 -1.88 3.22
N GLN A 145 -1.49 -1.60 4.39
CA GLN A 145 -1.40 -0.32 5.09
C GLN A 145 0.05 0.03 5.42
N TRP A 146 0.80 -0.92 5.98
CA TRP A 146 2.20 -0.73 6.34
C TRP A 146 3.08 -0.46 5.12
N ASN A 147 2.88 -1.23 4.06
CA ASN A 147 3.62 -1.06 2.81
C ASN A 147 3.38 0.33 2.22
N TYR A 148 2.12 0.75 2.17
CA TYR A 148 1.77 2.08 1.68
C TYR A 148 2.39 3.18 2.54
N GLU A 149 2.26 3.08 3.86
CA GLU A 149 2.78 4.10 4.77
C GLU A 149 4.30 4.26 4.66
N LEU A 150 5.05 3.16 4.58
CA LEU A 150 6.50 3.19 4.37
C LEU A 150 6.89 3.81 3.04
N VAL A 151 6.25 3.39 1.95
CA VAL A 151 6.56 3.89 0.60
C VAL A 151 6.17 5.36 0.46
N ALA A 152 4.99 5.75 0.96
CA ALA A 152 4.52 7.12 0.92
C ALA A 152 5.37 8.07 1.78
N LYS A 153 5.72 7.67 3.01
CA LYS A 153 6.56 8.48 3.90
C LYS A 153 7.99 8.58 3.39
N SER A 154 8.58 7.49 2.90
CA SER A 154 9.93 7.53 2.32
C SER A 154 10.00 8.36 1.05
N ALA A 155 8.94 8.36 0.22
CA ALA A 155 8.86 9.23 -0.94
C ALA A 155 8.84 10.71 -0.54
N LEU A 156 8.03 11.09 0.46
CA LEU A 156 7.90 12.47 0.92
C LEU A 156 9.09 12.93 1.80
N GLU A 157 9.75 12.01 2.48
CA GLU A 157 10.90 12.27 3.33
C GLU A 157 12.09 11.37 2.95
N PRO A 158 12.90 11.78 1.96
CA PRO A 158 14.01 10.97 1.44
C PRO A 158 15.07 10.57 2.47
N ARG A 159 15.13 11.29 3.60
CA ARG A 159 16.09 11.06 4.68
C ARG A 159 15.69 9.90 5.59
N LEU A 160 14.47 9.39 5.47
CA LEU A 160 13.97 8.26 6.23
C LEU A 160 14.84 7.02 5.94
N THR A 161 15.44 6.44 6.97
CA THR A 161 16.34 5.28 6.84
C THR A 161 15.72 4.02 7.41
N ALA A 162 15.11 4.13 8.58
CA ALA A 162 14.20 3.11 9.10
C ALA A 162 12.99 3.78 9.73
N TYR A 163 11.82 3.20 9.47
CA TYR A 163 10.58 3.56 10.11
C TYR A 163 9.99 2.31 10.74
N GLN A 164 10.19 2.19 12.04
CA GLN A 164 9.62 1.11 12.83
C GLN A 164 8.34 1.64 13.47
N PHE A 165 7.23 1.63 12.73
CA PHE A 165 5.93 2.10 13.24
C PHE A 165 5.51 1.39 14.54
N LEU A 166 5.95 0.15 14.73
CA LEU A 166 5.76 -0.60 15.96
C LEU A 166 6.50 -0.06 17.20
N GLU A 167 7.69 0.53 17.03
CA GLU A 167 8.48 1.12 18.11
C GLU A 167 8.29 2.63 18.24
N GLY A 168 7.61 3.26 17.27
CA GLY A 168 7.57 4.71 17.12
C GLY A 168 8.96 5.33 16.87
N HIS A 169 9.97 4.52 16.53
CA HIS A 169 11.32 4.98 16.27
C HIS A 169 11.50 5.32 14.80
N ILE A 170 11.87 6.58 14.56
CA ILE A 170 12.23 7.10 13.25
C ILE A 170 13.73 7.35 13.26
N THR A 171 14.44 6.74 12.32
CA THR A 171 15.86 7.02 12.13
C THR A 171 16.05 7.75 10.80
N HIS A 172 16.67 8.93 10.89
CA HIS A 172 17.02 9.74 9.73
C HIS A 172 18.51 9.61 9.45
N LEU A 173 18.89 9.75 8.18
CA LEU A 173 20.29 9.95 7.83
C LEU A 173 20.85 11.17 8.58
N PRO A 174 22.16 11.16 8.91
CA PRO A 174 22.86 12.36 9.35
C PRO A 174 22.58 13.55 8.43
N TYR A 175 22.81 14.77 8.91
CA TYR A 175 22.69 15.95 8.06
C TYR A 175 23.97 16.10 7.23
N ASP A 176 24.16 15.20 6.28
CA ASP A 176 25.30 15.14 5.37
C ASP A 176 24.93 15.44 3.92
N GLY A 177 23.65 15.75 3.66
CA GLY A 177 23.18 16.48 2.49
C GLY A 177 23.39 15.77 1.15
N THR A 178 22.44 14.91 0.75
CA THR A 178 22.10 14.46 -0.63
C THR A 178 21.15 13.25 -0.54
N ALA A 179 20.06 13.35 0.23
CA ALA A 179 19.08 12.27 0.26
C ALA A 179 18.09 12.46 -0.89
N HIS A 180 18.19 11.61 -1.91
CA HIS A 180 17.29 11.65 -3.05
C HIS A 180 16.09 10.71 -2.84
N PRO A 181 14.90 11.06 -3.35
CA PRO A 181 13.70 10.23 -3.20
C PRO A 181 13.84 8.83 -3.81
N THR A 182 14.67 8.69 -4.85
CA THR A 182 14.98 7.39 -5.46
C THR A 182 15.78 6.49 -4.52
N ASP A 183 16.68 7.06 -3.72
CA ASP A 183 17.48 6.31 -2.75
C ASP A 183 16.62 5.84 -1.59
N ALA A 184 15.66 6.67 -1.18
CA ALA A 184 14.67 6.31 -0.19
C ALA A 184 13.77 5.16 -0.70
N LEU A 185 13.28 5.25 -1.94
CA LEU A 185 12.52 4.16 -2.55
C LEU A 185 13.34 2.86 -2.65
N ALA A 186 14.63 2.95 -2.97
CA ALA A 186 15.52 1.80 -3.03
C ALA A 186 15.67 1.10 -1.66
N ARG A 187 15.59 1.82 -0.53
CA ARG A 187 15.59 1.21 0.81
C ARG A 187 14.32 0.42 1.10
N PHE A 188 13.18 0.90 0.60
CA PHE A 188 11.87 0.29 0.84
C PHE A 188 11.32 -0.46 -0.38
N TRP A 189 12.19 -0.89 -1.30
CA TRP A 189 11.81 -1.45 -2.60
C TRP A 189 10.94 -2.71 -2.48
N GLN A 190 11.15 -3.54 -1.46
CA GLN A 190 10.33 -4.73 -1.22
C GLN A 190 8.88 -4.36 -0.88
N ASN A 191 8.69 -3.32 -0.05
CA ASN A 191 7.36 -2.84 0.29
C ASN A 191 6.66 -2.22 -0.93
N ALA A 192 7.42 -1.48 -1.75
CA ALA A 192 6.92 -0.98 -3.02
C ALA A 192 6.49 -2.13 -3.95
N LEU A 193 7.33 -3.17 -4.09
CA LEU A 193 7.02 -4.32 -4.93
C LEU A 193 5.74 -5.02 -4.49
N VAL A 194 5.57 -5.30 -3.19
CA VAL A 194 4.34 -5.90 -2.65
C VAL A 194 3.13 -4.98 -2.91
N LEU A 195 3.26 -3.68 -2.65
CA LEU A 195 2.19 -2.70 -2.85
C LEU A 195 1.72 -2.64 -4.31
N PHE A 196 2.65 -2.70 -5.26
CA PHE A 196 2.33 -2.67 -6.69
C PHE A 196 1.81 -4.00 -7.19
N THR A 197 2.30 -5.14 -6.70
CA THR A 197 1.94 -6.47 -7.22
C THR A 197 0.63 -7.00 -6.63
N ALA A 198 0.33 -6.73 -5.36
CA ALA A 198 -0.85 -7.25 -4.67
C ALA A 198 -2.20 -6.88 -5.36
N PRO A 199 -2.41 -5.64 -5.87
CA PRO A 199 -3.60 -5.30 -6.65
C PRO A 199 -3.80 -6.20 -7.87
N PHE A 200 -2.74 -6.50 -8.63
CA PHE A 200 -2.83 -7.36 -9.83
C PHE A 200 -3.21 -8.80 -9.48
N VAL A 201 -2.67 -9.34 -8.38
CA VAL A 201 -3.01 -10.68 -7.91
C VAL A 201 -4.48 -10.74 -7.49
N LEU A 202 -4.95 -9.77 -6.69
CA LEU A 202 -6.36 -9.69 -6.30
C LEU A 202 -7.28 -9.51 -7.50
N PHE A 203 -6.87 -8.69 -8.46
CA PHE A 203 -7.63 -8.49 -9.68
C PHE A 203 -7.76 -9.79 -10.49
N GLY A 204 -6.66 -10.56 -10.61
CA GLY A 204 -6.68 -11.89 -11.22
C GLY A 204 -7.63 -12.85 -10.50
N ILE A 205 -7.66 -12.83 -9.17
CA ILE A 205 -8.61 -13.63 -8.37
C ILE A 205 -10.06 -13.21 -8.64
N ALA A 206 -10.34 -11.89 -8.64
CA ALA A 206 -11.67 -11.36 -8.95
C ALA A 206 -12.16 -11.80 -10.34
N TYR A 207 -11.26 -11.74 -11.33
CA TYR A 207 -11.53 -12.16 -12.70
C TYR A 207 -11.87 -13.66 -12.76
N LEU A 208 -11.06 -14.52 -12.13
CA LEU A 208 -11.32 -15.96 -12.08
C LEU A 208 -12.61 -16.32 -11.33
N ALA A 209 -12.90 -15.63 -10.23
CA ALA A 209 -14.12 -15.84 -9.45
C ALA A 209 -15.37 -15.50 -10.29
N PHE A 210 -15.33 -14.39 -11.03
CA PHE A 210 -16.40 -14.00 -11.94
C PHE A 210 -16.65 -15.03 -13.05
N GLN A 211 -15.58 -15.53 -13.68
CA GLN A 211 -15.68 -16.58 -14.70
C GLN A 211 -16.34 -17.88 -14.18
N ARG A 212 -16.09 -18.24 -12.90
CA ARG A 212 -16.64 -19.47 -12.31
C ARG A 212 -18.11 -19.39 -11.92
N MET A 213 -18.64 -18.19 -11.62
CA MET A 213 -20.03 -18.02 -11.18
C MET A 213 -21.04 -18.17 -12.33
N ASP A 214 -20.59 -18.08 -13.57
CA ASP A 214 -21.42 -18.19 -14.78
C ASP A 214 -21.66 -19.63 -15.25
N VAL A 215 -21.06 -20.64 -14.60
CA VAL A 215 -21.23 -22.08 -14.95
C VAL A 215 -22.40 -22.74 -14.19
N ARG A 216 -23.23 -21.97 -13.48
CA ARG A 216 -24.45 -22.45 -12.79
C ARG A 216 -25.65 -21.61 -13.18
#